data_AF-A0A261UM54-F1
#
_entry.id   AF-A0A261UM54-F1
#
_cell.length_a   1.000
_cell.length_b   1.000
_cell.length_c   1.000
_cell.angle_alpha   90.00
_cell.angle_beta   90.00
_cell.angle_gamma   90.00
#
_symmetry.space_group_name_H-M   'P 1'
#
loop_
_entity.id
_entity.type
_entity.pdbx_description
1 polymer ?
#
loop_
_entity_poly.entity_id
_entity_poly.type
_entity_poly.pdbx_seq_one_letter_code
_entity_poly.pdbx_strand_id
1 'polypeptide(L)'
;MQSISVFTHSYFPASLDQTERNSAIGTPRLVTGRQRSASAPPAGRREIPSIIYRFRRDEAASAYSSSVPDLRDTPQHPALAAIRHQMPTICTAGQALQWKPVPGVAETLSAVAHYARTASAEEKDAAGALLDRYLKAATGHRVDDIALFKTAIDRTLRGESPAEVLGELAESSLKLPHFNIRVDGLEEPPAKHFDSVLPSFAAGSYDHGPLGRTLLLEGGRARFAGPSQAQRVDKLREVIFALPNPPLSGEPLDGMADIFQALMALGIDI
;
A
#
# COMPACT_ATOMS: atom_id res chain seq x y z
N MET A 1 -1.52 8.97 -61.41
CA MET A 1 -0.13 8.49 -61.58
C MET A 1 0.27 7.78 -60.31
N GLN A 2 0.53 6.47 -60.41
CA GLN A 2 1.00 5.58 -59.35
C GLN A 2 2.54 5.61 -59.29
N SER A 3 3.12 5.48 -58.10
CA SER A 3 4.50 5.00 -57.86
C SER A 3 4.56 4.51 -56.41
N ILE A 4 4.37 3.21 -56.13
CA ILE A 4 5.37 2.13 -55.99
C ILE A 4 6.41 2.37 -54.87
N SER A 5 6.09 1.78 -53.72
CA SER A 5 6.86 0.87 -52.84
C SER A 5 8.40 0.85 -52.87
N VAL A 6 9.03 0.90 -51.69
CA VAL A 6 10.17 0.03 -51.35
C VAL A 6 10.08 -0.42 -49.89
N PHE A 7 9.83 -1.71 -49.70
CA PHE A 7 10.10 -2.48 -48.49
C PHE A 7 11.60 -2.83 -48.45
N THR A 8 12.26 -2.69 -47.31
CA THR A 8 13.57 -3.33 -47.06
C THR A 8 13.48 -4.23 -45.83
N HIS A 9 13.52 -5.54 -46.11
CA HIS A 9 13.85 -6.63 -45.20
C HIS A 9 15.33 -6.58 -44.80
N SER A 10 15.62 -6.88 -43.54
CA SER A 10 16.94 -7.31 -43.06
C SER A 10 16.70 -8.48 -42.09
N TYR A 11 16.76 -9.72 -42.59
CA TYR A 11 17.91 -10.64 -42.58
C TYR A 11 18.36 -11.09 -41.17
N PHE A 12 17.85 -12.27 -40.78
CA PHE A 12 18.49 -13.20 -39.86
C PHE A 12 19.72 -13.85 -40.50
N PRO A 13 20.72 -14.24 -39.70
CA PRO A 13 21.39 -15.50 -39.92
C PRO A 13 21.24 -16.44 -38.71
N ALA A 14 20.82 -17.66 -39.00
CA ALA A 14 21.05 -18.84 -38.17
C ALA A 14 22.29 -19.56 -38.70
N SER A 15 23.16 -20.05 -37.80
CA SER A 15 23.80 -21.37 -37.91
C SER A 15 24.94 -21.53 -36.88
N LEU A 16 24.76 -22.55 -36.04
CA LEU A 16 25.75 -23.50 -35.49
C LEU A 16 27.08 -22.98 -34.93
N ASP A 17 27.33 -23.27 -33.66
CA ASP A 17 28.38 -24.25 -33.36
C ASP A 17 28.08 -25.05 -32.09
N GLN A 18 28.11 -26.36 -32.25
CA GLN A 18 27.91 -27.39 -31.24
C GLN A 18 29.24 -28.13 -31.16
N THR A 19 30.02 -27.91 -30.09
CA THR A 19 31.17 -28.77 -29.82
C THR A 19 31.19 -29.20 -28.35
N GLU A 20 31.13 -30.51 -28.24
CA GLU A 20 31.29 -31.41 -27.11
C GLU A 20 32.47 -31.15 -26.14
N ARG A 21 32.28 -31.72 -24.93
CA ARG A 21 33.28 -32.32 -24.01
C ARG A 21 34.13 -31.39 -23.13
N ASN A 22 33.95 -31.50 -21.80
CA ASN A 22 34.81 -32.35 -20.97
C ASN A 22 34.39 -32.42 -19.50
N SER A 23 34.44 -33.63 -18.96
CA SER A 23 34.22 -34.04 -17.57
C SER A 23 35.40 -33.69 -16.66
N ALA A 24 35.14 -33.36 -15.39
CA ALA A 24 35.98 -33.63 -14.20
C ALA A 24 35.16 -33.23 -12.95
N ILE A 25 34.52 -34.14 -12.21
CA ILE A 25 35.07 -34.96 -11.11
C ILE A 25 36.06 -34.19 -10.23
N GLY A 26 35.64 -33.81 -9.02
CA GLY A 26 36.55 -33.29 -8.00
C GLY A 26 35.91 -32.63 -6.77
N THR A 27 35.27 -33.40 -5.89
CA THR A 27 35.25 -33.16 -4.44
C THR A 27 35.60 -34.48 -3.74
N PRO A 28 36.06 -34.54 -2.48
CA PRO A 28 36.21 -33.47 -1.48
C PRO A 28 37.62 -33.41 -0.83
N ARG A 29 37.95 -32.33 -0.13
CA ARG A 29 39.03 -32.38 0.89
C ARG A 29 38.61 -31.63 2.15
N LEU A 30 38.31 -32.43 3.18
CA LEU A 30 38.32 -32.02 4.58
C LEU A 30 39.72 -31.53 4.95
N VAL A 31 39.81 -30.33 5.53
CA VAL A 31 40.90 -29.97 6.44
C VAL A 31 40.27 -29.62 7.78
N THR A 32 40.56 -30.50 8.74
CA THR A 32 40.33 -30.36 10.16
C THR A 32 41.26 -29.30 10.76
N GLY A 33 40.71 -28.35 11.50
CA GLY A 33 41.46 -27.42 12.35
C GLY A 33 40.57 -27.01 13.53
N ARG A 34 41.02 -27.37 14.73
CA ARG A 34 40.26 -27.51 15.99
C ARG A 34 40.59 -26.39 16.99
N GLN A 35 39.54 -25.91 17.68
CA GLN A 35 39.50 -25.23 19.00
C GLN A 35 40.17 -23.84 19.13
N ARG A 36 39.49 -22.81 19.65
CA ARG A 36 38.95 -22.65 21.02
C ARG A 36 37.77 -21.67 21.02
N SER A 37 36.60 -22.05 21.51
CA SER A 37 36.11 -21.80 22.88
C SER A 37 36.03 -20.32 23.27
N ALA A 38 34.83 -19.72 23.18
CA ALA A 38 34.22 -18.97 24.29
C ALA A 38 32.79 -18.49 23.93
N SER A 39 31.83 -18.91 24.77
CA SER A 39 30.61 -18.19 25.19
C SER A 39 29.61 -17.66 24.17
N ALA A 40 28.38 -18.19 24.23
CA ALA A 40 27.14 -17.49 23.90
C ALA A 40 26.25 -17.45 25.18
N PRO A 41 25.12 -16.74 25.18
CA PRO A 41 24.91 -15.28 25.10
C PRO A 41 24.08 -14.81 26.35
N PRO A 42 23.55 -13.57 26.49
CA PRO A 42 22.35 -13.14 25.74
C PRO A 42 22.13 -11.60 25.54
N ALA A 43 21.13 -11.29 24.72
CA ALA A 43 20.25 -10.10 24.81
C ALA A 43 20.86 -8.68 24.70
N GLY A 44 21.08 -8.22 23.47
CA GLY A 44 21.09 -6.79 23.15
C GLY A 44 19.66 -6.27 22.97
N ARG A 45 19.05 -5.77 24.03
CA ARG A 45 17.81 -4.98 23.95
C ARG A 45 18.08 -3.71 23.15
N ARG A 46 17.17 -3.41 22.21
CA ARG A 46 17.05 -2.11 21.56
C ARG A 46 16.80 -1.04 22.63
N GLU A 47 17.72 -0.11 22.80
CA GLU A 47 17.45 1.13 23.53
C GLU A 47 16.75 2.10 22.57
N ILE A 48 15.46 2.31 22.79
CA ILE A 48 14.69 3.41 22.22
C ILE A 48 14.82 4.57 23.21
N PRO A 49 15.31 5.75 22.80
CA PRO A 49 15.30 6.92 23.67
C PRO A 49 13.86 7.29 24.03
N SER A 50 13.52 7.14 25.31
CA SER A 50 12.30 7.69 25.90
C SER A 50 12.40 9.22 25.93
N ILE A 51 11.70 9.91 25.04
CA ILE A 51 11.49 11.35 25.17
C ILE A 51 10.13 11.58 25.81
N ILE A 52 10.20 12.00 27.07
CA ILE A 52 9.12 12.49 27.91
C ILE A 52 8.68 13.85 27.38
N TYR A 53 7.40 14.00 27.01
CA TYR A 53 6.78 15.33 26.93
C TYR A 53 5.72 15.48 28.01
N ARG A 54 5.99 16.41 28.93
CA ARG A 54 5.09 16.89 29.98
C ARG A 54 3.98 17.72 29.33
N PHE A 55 2.72 17.31 29.47
CA PHE A 55 1.59 18.18 29.19
C PHE A 55 1.40 19.18 30.32
N ARG A 56 1.53 20.48 30.01
CA ARG A 56 0.91 21.55 30.77
C ARG A 56 -0.51 21.72 30.21
N ARG A 57 -1.48 21.58 31.11
CA ARG A 57 -2.88 21.97 30.94
C ARG A 57 -2.97 23.47 31.24
N ASP A 58 -3.82 24.18 30.50
CA ASP A 58 -4.58 25.41 30.81
C ASP A 58 -5.03 25.98 29.44
N GLU A 59 -6.25 25.67 29.00
CA GLU A 59 -7.46 26.51 29.13
C GLU A 59 -7.35 27.88 28.44
N ALA A 60 -8.08 28.06 27.34
CA ALA A 60 -9.21 29.00 27.27
C ALA A 60 -9.82 29.03 25.87
N ALA A 61 -11.15 29.16 25.87
CA ALA A 61 -12.05 29.09 24.73
C ALA A 61 -12.04 30.36 23.86
N SER A 62 -12.52 30.26 22.63
CA SER A 62 -13.88 30.71 22.27
C SER A 62 -14.07 30.89 20.76
N ALA A 63 -15.31 30.62 20.34
CA ALA A 63 -16.00 31.17 19.18
C ALA A 63 -15.52 30.75 17.79
N TYR A 64 -16.17 29.74 17.21
CA TYR A 64 -17.09 30.00 16.09
C TYR A 64 -18.19 28.94 16.07
N SER A 65 -19.40 29.41 16.32
CA SER A 65 -20.66 28.70 16.12
C SER A 65 -20.82 28.42 14.63
N SER A 66 -20.86 27.14 14.26
CA SER A 66 -21.48 26.68 13.03
C SER A 66 -22.49 25.62 13.44
N SER A 67 -23.74 25.89 13.11
CA SER A 67 -24.91 25.04 13.29
C SER A 67 -24.73 23.73 12.50
N VAL A 68 -23.96 22.81 13.05
CA VAL A 68 -24.01 21.40 12.71
C VAL A 68 -24.94 20.76 13.73
N PRO A 69 -25.92 19.95 13.34
CA PRO A 69 -26.73 19.19 14.29
C PRO A 69 -25.77 18.45 15.24
N ASP A 70 -25.94 18.65 16.55
CA ASP A 70 -25.13 17.99 17.55
C ASP A 70 -25.48 16.49 17.47
N LEU A 71 -24.66 15.72 16.76
CA LEU A 71 -24.74 14.25 16.59
C LEU A 71 -24.56 13.47 17.92
N ARG A 72 -24.72 14.16 19.06
CA ARG A 72 -24.76 13.58 20.40
C ARG A 72 -26.10 12.90 20.70
N ASP A 73 -27.19 13.30 20.02
CA ASP A 73 -28.55 12.81 20.30
C ASP A 73 -29.12 11.83 19.25
N THR A 74 -28.40 11.52 18.17
CA THR A 74 -28.77 10.41 17.28
C THR A 74 -28.48 9.07 17.97
N PRO A 75 -29.40 8.08 17.92
CA PRO A 75 -29.13 6.73 18.44
C PRO A 75 -27.80 6.25 17.85
N GLN A 76 -26.84 5.94 18.73
CA GLN A 76 -25.46 5.67 18.32
C GLN A 76 -25.42 4.47 17.39
N HIS A 77 -25.38 4.72 16.09
CA HIS A 77 -25.20 3.67 15.11
C HIS A 77 -23.86 2.99 15.40
N PRO A 78 -23.79 1.67 15.64
CA PRO A 78 -22.57 1.01 16.09
C PRO A 78 -21.41 1.19 15.11
N ALA A 79 -21.71 1.21 13.80
CA ALA A 79 -20.71 1.53 12.78
C ALA A 79 -20.15 2.96 12.89
N LEU A 80 -20.97 3.97 13.22
CA LEU A 80 -20.51 5.34 13.41
C LEU A 80 -19.63 5.47 14.67
N ALA A 81 -19.94 4.70 15.73
CA ALA A 81 -19.07 4.60 16.91
C ALA A 81 -17.71 3.97 16.57
N ALA A 82 -17.69 2.89 15.76
CA ALA A 82 -16.46 2.27 15.29
C ALA A 82 -15.60 3.24 14.45
N ILE A 83 -16.22 4.00 13.54
CA ILE A 83 -15.54 5.04 12.75
C ILE A 83 -14.89 6.08 13.67
N ARG A 84 -15.63 6.62 14.65
CA ARG A 84 -15.11 7.62 15.61
C ARG A 84 -13.94 7.08 16.44
N HIS A 85 -13.94 5.79 16.72
CA HIS A 85 -12.85 5.14 17.46
C HIS A 85 -11.60 4.94 16.59
N GLN A 86 -11.76 4.56 15.32
CA GLN A 86 -10.63 4.21 14.44
C GLN A 86 -9.95 5.43 13.79
N MET A 87 -10.73 6.46 13.42
CA MET A 87 -10.21 7.63 12.70
C MET A 87 -9.07 8.36 13.43
N PRO A 88 -9.11 8.61 14.76
CA PRO A 88 -7.98 9.21 15.47
C PRO A 88 -6.68 8.41 15.29
N THR A 89 -6.74 7.08 15.35
CA THR A 89 -5.57 6.21 15.18
C THR A 89 -5.00 6.30 13.77
N ILE A 90 -5.86 6.24 12.74
CA ILE A 90 -5.46 6.35 11.34
C ILE A 90 -4.83 7.72 11.07
N CYS A 91 -5.44 8.79 11.57
CA CYS A 91 -5.01 10.18 11.34
C CYS A 91 -3.85 10.63 12.24
N THR A 92 -3.37 9.79 13.16
CA THR A 92 -2.28 10.14 14.08
C THR A 92 -0.95 10.26 13.31
N ALA A 93 -0.19 11.33 13.56
CA ALA A 93 1.10 11.59 12.94
C ALA A 93 2.13 10.44 13.12
N GLY A 94 2.02 9.70 14.22
CA GLY A 94 2.86 8.52 14.47
C GLY A 94 2.75 7.41 13.43
N GLN A 95 1.64 7.31 12.69
CA GLN A 95 1.49 6.34 11.59
C GLN A 95 2.29 6.74 10.36
N ALA A 96 2.36 8.05 10.06
CA ALA A 96 3.08 8.58 8.90
C ALA A 96 4.60 8.36 8.97
N LEU A 97 5.14 8.07 10.17
CA LEU A 97 6.58 7.92 10.41
C LEU A 97 7.06 6.45 10.43
N GLN A 98 6.14 5.49 10.51
CA GLN A 98 6.51 4.08 10.79
C GLN A 98 6.84 3.25 9.54
N TRP A 99 6.61 3.78 8.34
CA TRP A 99 6.82 3.10 7.05
C TRP A 99 6.26 1.67 7.03
N LYS A 100 5.03 1.52 7.53
CA LYS A 100 4.29 0.26 7.66
C LYS A 100 2.82 0.46 7.29
N PRO A 101 2.08 -0.62 7.01
CA PRO A 101 0.63 -0.53 6.82
C PRO A 101 -0.05 0.17 8.00
N VAL A 102 -0.93 1.11 7.70
CA VAL A 102 -1.73 1.84 8.68
C VAL A 102 -2.91 0.96 9.11
N PRO A 103 -3.01 0.57 10.38
CA PRO A 103 -4.05 -0.34 10.83
C PRO A 103 -5.43 0.34 10.81
N GLY A 104 -6.49 -0.44 10.57
CA GLY A 104 -7.87 0.01 10.69
C GLY A 104 -8.48 0.62 9.42
N VAL A 105 -7.70 0.83 8.36
CA VAL A 105 -8.20 1.49 7.12
C VAL A 105 -9.33 0.69 6.47
N ALA A 106 -9.14 -0.61 6.26
CA ALA A 106 -10.14 -1.48 5.65
C ALA A 106 -11.39 -1.64 6.53
N GLU A 107 -11.20 -1.76 7.85
CA GLU A 107 -12.27 -1.84 8.83
C GLU A 107 -13.07 -0.55 8.90
N THR A 108 -12.42 0.61 8.83
CA THR A 108 -13.09 1.92 8.80
C THR A 108 -13.94 2.05 7.55
N LEU A 109 -13.41 1.72 6.37
CA LEU A 109 -14.20 1.78 5.13
C LEU A 109 -15.36 0.77 5.14
N SER A 110 -15.17 -0.41 5.73
CA SER A 110 -16.25 -1.38 5.93
C SER A 110 -17.34 -0.84 6.87
N ALA A 111 -16.95 -0.14 7.93
CA ALA A 111 -17.89 0.52 8.84
C ALA A 111 -18.62 1.68 8.16
N VAL A 112 -17.93 2.48 7.34
CA VAL A 112 -18.54 3.55 6.52
C VAL A 112 -19.57 2.95 5.56
N ALA A 113 -19.23 1.88 4.85
CA ALA A 113 -20.17 1.19 3.95
C ALA A 113 -21.38 0.64 4.71
N HIS A 114 -21.16 0.05 5.89
CA HIS A 114 -22.24 -0.48 6.71
C HIS A 114 -23.17 0.63 7.20
N TYR A 115 -22.63 1.76 7.65
CA TYR A 115 -23.43 2.94 8.02
C TYR A 115 -24.20 3.51 6.83
N ALA A 116 -23.55 3.64 5.67
CA ALA A 116 -24.14 4.21 4.46
C ALA A 116 -25.34 3.42 3.91
N ARG A 117 -25.44 2.12 4.22
CA ARG A 117 -26.59 1.29 3.79
C ARG A 117 -27.89 1.62 4.52
N THR A 118 -27.82 2.11 5.75
CA THR A 118 -28.98 2.34 6.62
C THR A 118 -29.25 3.81 6.88
N ALA A 119 -28.24 4.68 6.67
CA ALA A 119 -28.33 6.11 6.90
C ALA A 119 -29.13 6.86 5.84
N SER A 120 -29.84 7.92 6.27
CA SER A 120 -30.45 8.92 5.37
C SER A 120 -29.39 9.75 4.63
N ALA A 121 -29.81 10.56 3.67
CA ALA A 121 -28.90 11.46 2.97
C ALA A 121 -28.27 12.49 3.93
N GLU A 122 -29.08 13.06 4.83
CA GLU A 122 -28.64 14.04 5.83
C GLU A 122 -27.64 13.42 6.83
N GLU A 123 -27.88 12.16 7.22
CA GLU A 123 -26.99 11.41 8.09
C GLU A 123 -25.64 11.11 7.41
N LYS A 124 -25.65 10.77 6.12
CA LYS A 124 -24.44 10.59 5.30
C LYS A 124 -23.65 11.90 5.18
N ASP A 125 -24.33 13.02 4.94
CA ASP A 125 -23.68 14.33 4.86
C ASP A 125 -23.06 14.72 6.20
N ALA A 126 -23.76 14.47 7.32
CA ALA A 126 -23.25 14.72 8.65
C ALA A 126 -22.04 13.83 9.00
N ALA A 127 -22.06 12.56 8.59
CA ALA A 127 -20.92 11.66 8.72
C ALA A 127 -19.75 12.07 7.84
N GLY A 128 -20.00 12.51 6.60
CA GLY A 128 -18.99 13.07 5.71
C GLY A 128 -18.31 14.29 6.32
N ALA A 129 -19.09 15.24 6.86
CA ALA A 129 -18.55 16.41 7.56
C ALA A 129 -17.73 16.03 8.80
N LEU A 130 -18.13 15.00 9.54
CA LEU A 130 -17.35 14.47 10.66
C LEU A 130 -16.01 13.88 10.21
N LEU A 131 -16.02 13.05 9.17
CA LEU A 131 -14.83 12.41 8.62
C LEU A 131 -13.85 13.45 8.05
N ASP A 132 -14.38 14.46 7.35
CA ASP A 132 -13.58 15.57 6.81
C ASP A 132 -12.85 16.35 7.92
N ARG A 133 -13.45 16.50 9.11
CA ARG A 133 -12.76 17.10 10.27
C ARG A 133 -11.56 16.27 10.73
N TYR A 134 -11.67 14.94 10.76
CA TYR A 134 -10.54 14.07 11.11
C TYR A 134 -9.43 14.17 10.08
N LEU A 135 -9.79 14.14 8.79
CA LEU A 135 -8.82 14.23 7.69
C LEU A 135 -8.09 15.58 7.68
N LYS A 136 -8.80 16.70 7.91
CA LYS A 136 -8.20 18.04 8.04
C LYS A 136 -7.24 18.16 9.22
N ALA A 137 -7.49 17.43 10.31
CA ALA A 137 -6.61 17.40 11.47
C ALA A 137 -5.38 16.48 11.28
N ALA A 138 -5.34 15.66 10.23
CA ALA A 138 -4.34 14.64 9.98
C ALA A 138 -3.04 15.20 9.35
N THR A 139 -2.47 16.25 9.94
CA THR A 139 -1.35 17.04 9.37
C THR A 139 -0.03 16.28 9.22
N GLY A 140 0.09 15.10 9.81
CA GLY A 140 1.29 14.25 9.67
C GLY A 140 1.32 13.44 8.38
N HIS A 141 0.19 13.27 7.69
CA HIS A 141 0.11 12.51 6.43
C HIS A 141 0.35 13.42 5.22
N ARG A 142 0.73 12.82 4.09
CA ARG A 142 0.86 13.56 2.82
C ARG A 142 -0.51 14.01 2.34
N VAL A 143 -0.56 15.16 1.66
CA VAL A 143 -1.81 15.72 1.11
C VAL A 143 -2.47 14.74 0.15
N ASP A 144 -1.69 14.11 -0.73
CA ASP A 144 -2.22 13.16 -1.72
C ASP A 144 -2.77 11.89 -1.07
N ASP A 145 -2.17 11.41 0.02
CA ASP A 145 -2.67 10.26 0.77
C ASP A 145 -4.02 10.58 1.43
N ILE A 146 -4.16 11.79 1.98
CA ILE A 146 -5.43 12.26 2.56
C ILE A 146 -6.48 12.44 1.47
N ALA A 147 -6.13 12.98 0.30
CA ALA A 147 -7.04 13.11 -0.83
C ALA A 147 -7.51 11.74 -1.33
N LEU A 148 -6.61 10.75 -1.40
CA LEU A 148 -6.93 9.37 -1.74
C LEU A 148 -7.91 8.75 -0.74
N PHE A 149 -7.64 8.91 0.57
CA PHE A 149 -8.52 8.37 1.61
C PHE A 149 -9.89 9.05 1.61
N LYS A 150 -9.92 10.37 1.41
CA LYS A 150 -11.16 11.15 1.29
C LYS A 150 -12.00 10.66 0.13
N THR A 151 -11.37 10.43 -1.03
CA THR A 151 -12.06 9.90 -2.22
C THR A 151 -12.67 8.54 -1.92
N ALA A 152 -11.93 7.65 -1.23
CA ALA A 152 -12.46 6.35 -0.84
C ALA A 152 -13.66 6.46 0.11
N ILE A 153 -13.57 7.33 1.12
CA ILE A 153 -14.66 7.60 2.08
C ILE A 153 -15.90 8.15 1.37
N ASP A 154 -15.75 9.18 0.54
CA ASP A 154 -16.86 9.86 -0.13
C ASP A 154 -17.62 8.88 -1.04
N ARG A 155 -16.87 8.10 -1.84
CA ARG A 155 -17.45 7.05 -2.70
C ARG A 155 -18.19 5.99 -1.89
N THR A 156 -17.60 5.55 -0.79
CA THR A 156 -18.22 4.56 0.10
C THR A 156 -19.49 5.10 0.76
N LEU A 157 -19.52 6.38 1.18
CA LEU A 157 -20.72 7.03 1.72
C LEU A 157 -21.86 7.12 0.71
N ARG A 158 -21.53 7.24 -0.59
CA ARG A 158 -22.52 7.17 -1.69
C ARG A 158 -23.06 5.77 -1.93
N GLY A 159 -22.53 4.76 -1.23
CA GLY A 159 -22.99 3.37 -1.28
C GLY A 159 -22.15 2.46 -2.18
N GLU A 160 -21.03 2.95 -2.71
CA GLU A 160 -20.10 2.13 -3.49
C GLU A 160 -19.37 1.11 -2.60
N SER A 161 -19.04 -0.06 -3.15
CA SER A 161 -18.32 -1.10 -2.40
C SER A 161 -16.88 -0.64 -2.09
N PRO A 162 -16.41 -0.70 -0.82
CA PRO A 162 -15.03 -0.35 -0.49
C PRO A 162 -13.98 -1.09 -1.33
N ALA A 163 -14.22 -2.37 -1.61
CA ALA A 163 -13.31 -3.21 -2.39
C ALA A 163 -13.22 -2.75 -3.85
N GLU A 164 -14.34 -2.34 -4.44
CA GLU A 164 -14.39 -1.80 -5.81
C GLU A 164 -13.67 -0.46 -5.88
N VAL A 165 -14.03 0.45 -4.97
CA VAL A 165 -13.47 1.79 -4.86
C VAL A 165 -11.95 1.74 -4.70
N LEU A 166 -11.45 0.97 -3.73
CA LEU A 166 -10.00 0.88 -3.47
C LEU A 166 -9.24 0.25 -4.63
N GLY A 167 -9.82 -0.76 -5.26
CA GLY A 167 -9.15 -1.36 -6.40
C GLY A 167 -9.12 -0.45 -7.63
N GLU A 168 -10.13 0.41 -7.85
CA GLU A 168 -10.13 1.38 -8.96
C GLU A 168 -9.12 2.50 -8.69
N LEU A 169 -9.02 2.91 -7.43
CA LEU A 169 -7.96 3.81 -6.99
C LEU A 169 -6.59 3.19 -7.24
N ALA A 170 -6.39 1.90 -6.93
CA ALA A 170 -5.16 1.20 -7.24
C ALA A 170 -4.90 1.13 -8.77
N GLU A 171 -5.88 0.79 -9.59
CA GLU A 171 -5.75 0.77 -11.05
C GLU A 171 -5.31 2.11 -11.64
N SER A 172 -5.98 3.18 -11.22
CA SER A 172 -5.72 4.53 -11.71
C SER A 172 -4.37 5.07 -11.22
N SER A 173 -4.05 4.91 -9.94
CA SER A 173 -2.78 5.37 -9.37
C SER A 173 -1.57 4.60 -9.90
N LEU A 174 -1.72 3.29 -10.11
CA LEU A 174 -0.60 2.42 -10.52
C LEU A 174 -0.44 2.31 -12.04
N LYS A 175 -1.32 2.93 -12.83
CA LYS A 175 -1.35 2.89 -14.30
C LYS A 175 -1.23 1.45 -14.82
N LEU A 176 -2.11 0.57 -14.35
CA LEU A 176 -2.07 -0.85 -14.67
C LEU A 176 -3.05 -1.18 -15.81
N PRO A 177 -2.65 -1.13 -17.11
CA PRO A 177 -3.56 -1.28 -18.25
C PRO A 177 -4.20 -2.68 -18.37
N HIS A 178 -3.75 -3.65 -17.58
CA HIS A 178 -4.21 -5.05 -17.62
C HIS A 178 -4.58 -5.62 -16.25
N PHE A 179 -4.63 -4.78 -15.23
CA PHE A 179 -5.08 -5.18 -13.92
C PHE A 179 -6.60 -5.06 -13.90
N ASN A 180 -7.26 -6.19 -14.10
CA ASN A 180 -8.71 -6.25 -14.09
C ASN A 180 -9.21 -6.57 -12.69
N ILE A 181 -10.32 -5.94 -12.31
CA ILE A 181 -11.14 -6.36 -11.19
C ILE A 181 -11.51 -7.82 -11.38
N ARG A 182 -10.99 -8.71 -10.53
CA ARG A 182 -11.61 -10.02 -10.41
C ARG A 182 -12.94 -9.84 -9.69
N VAL A 183 -14.03 -10.13 -10.39
CA VAL A 183 -15.35 -10.31 -9.76
C VAL A 183 -15.33 -11.63 -8.98
N ASP A 184 -16.03 -11.67 -7.85
CA ASP A 184 -16.16 -12.88 -7.04
C ASP A 184 -16.61 -14.08 -7.89
N GLY A 185 -15.92 -15.21 -7.74
CA GLY A 185 -16.23 -16.46 -8.44
C GLY A 185 -15.48 -16.71 -9.75
N LEU A 186 -14.66 -15.76 -10.23
CA LEU A 186 -13.77 -16.01 -11.37
C LEU A 186 -12.49 -16.76 -10.98
N GLU A 187 -11.88 -17.44 -11.94
CA GLU A 187 -10.62 -18.16 -11.75
C GLU A 187 -9.53 -17.20 -11.24
N GLU A 188 -8.72 -17.68 -10.30
CA GLU A 188 -7.62 -16.90 -9.76
C GLU A 188 -6.55 -16.66 -10.85
N PRO A 189 -6.05 -15.42 -11.03
CA PRO A 189 -5.06 -15.17 -12.06
C PRO A 189 -3.79 -16.01 -11.81
N PRO A 190 -3.10 -16.49 -12.85
CA PRO A 190 -1.87 -17.26 -12.70
C PRO A 190 -0.80 -16.48 -11.91
N ALA A 191 0.06 -17.19 -11.18
CA ALA A 191 1.16 -16.57 -10.41
C ALA A 191 2.01 -15.62 -11.25
N LYS A 192 2.35 -16.00 -12.49
CA LYS A 192 3.10 -15.16 -13.44
C LYS A 192 2.43 -13.82 -13.73
N HIS A 193 1.09 -13.77 -13.79
CA HIS A 193 0.36 -12.52 -14.00
C HIS A 193 0.45 -11.63 -12.75
N PHE A 194 0.30 -12.22 -11.56
CA PHE A 194 0.50 -11.52 -10.30
C PHE A 194 1.93 -10.96 -10.16
N ASP A 195 2.96 -11.76 -10.44
CA ASP A 195 4.36 -11.32 -10.34
C ASP A 195 4.64 -10.15 -11.31
N SER A 196 4.07 -10.20 -12.53
CA SER A 196 4.28 -9.15 -13.54
C SER A 196 3.78 -7.76 -13.13
N VAL A 197 2.86 -7.66 -12.17
CA VAL A 197 2.35 -6.35 -11.70
C VAL A 197 3.13 -5.80 -10.50
N LEU A 198 3.97 -6.61 -9.83
CA LEU A 198 4.69 -6.20 -8.63
C LEU A 198 5.58 -4.96 -8.84
N PRO A 199 6.35 -4.84 -9.95
CA PRO A 199 7.15 -3.64 -10.19
C PRO A 199 6.29 -2.37 -10.34
N SER A 200 5.09 -2.51 -10.90
CA SER A 200 4.15 -1.38 -11.04
C SER A 200 3.52 -0.99 -9.71
N PHE A 201 3.24 -1.94 -8.83
CA PHE A 201 2.84 -1.66 -7.44
C PHE A 201 3.95 -0.95 -6.66
N ALA A 202 5.20 -1.39 -6.78
CA ALA A 202 6.33 -0.70 -6.18
C ALA A 202 6.46 0.74 -6.71
N ALA A 203 6.42 0.90 -8.03
CA ALA A 203 6.59 2.18 -8.68
C ALA A 203 5.46 3.15 -8.38
N GLY A 204 4.22 2.75 -8.60
CA GLY A 204 3.07 3.63 -8.38
C GLY A 204 2.76 3.91 -6.91
N SER A 205 3.36 3.16 -5.96
CA SER A 205 3.25 3.44 -4.53
C SER A 205 4.43 4.24 -3.95
N TYR A 206 5.49 4.45 -4.74
CA TYR A 206 6.73 5.07 -4.30
C TYR A 206 6.55 6.50 -3.79
N ASP A 207 5.67 7.28 -4.43
CA ASP A 207 5.38 8.67 -4.08
C ASP A 207 4.42 8.83 -2.88
N HIS A 208 3.79 7.74 -2.45
CA HIS A 208 2.81 7.74 -1.38
C HIS A 208 3.46 7.53 -0.01
N GLY A 209 2.86 8.12 1.02
CA GLY A 209 3.22 7.83 2.41
C GLY A 209 2.56 6.54 2.89
N PRO A 210 2.73 6.19 4.18
CA PRO A 210 2.18 4.94 4.72
C PRO A 210 0.68 4.77 4.52
N LEU A 211 -0.11 5.86 4.61
CA LEU A 211 -1.56 5.82 4.40
C LEU A 211 -1.91 5.53 2.94
N GLY A 212 -1.32 6.27 1.99
CA GLY A 212 -1.56 6.04 0.56
C GLY A 212 -1.16 4.63 0.13
N ARG A 213 0.01 4.17 0.56
CA ARG A 213 0.49 2.80 0.34
C ARG A 213 -0.45 1.74 0.91
N THR A 214 -1.05 1.99 2.07
CA THR A 214 -2.03 1.08 2.67
C THR A 214 -3.30 1.01 1.83
N LEU A 215 -3.81 2.15 1.32
CA LEU A 215 -4.99 2.16 0.45
C LEU A 215 -4.74 1.40 -0.85
N LEU A 216 -3.55 1.56 -1.45
CA LEU A 216 -3.15 0.82 -2.66
C LEU A 216 -2.97 -0.68 -2.38
N LEU A 217 -2.41 -1.05 -1.22
CA LEU A 217 -2.31 -2.44 -0.77
C LEU A 217 -3.69 -3.09 -0.63
N GLU A 218 -4.64 -2.40 0.02
CA GLU A 218 -6.00 -2.91 0.18
C GLU A 218 -6.77 -2.96 -1.15
N GLY A 219 -6.49 -2.01 -2.06
CA GLY A 219 -6.94 -2.11 -3.45
C GLY A 219 -6.38 -3.35 -4.17
N GLY A 220 -5.09 -3.63 -4.01
CA GLY A 220 -4.46 -4.86 -4.49
C GLY A 220 -5.09 -6.12 -3.90
N ARG A 221 -5.33 -6.15 -2.58
CA ARG A 221 -6.01 -7.25 -1.89
C ARG A 221 -7.37 -7.56 -2.50
N ALA A 222 -8.19 -6.54 -2.75
CA ALA A 222 -9.52 -6.69 -3.33
C ALA A 222 -9.46 -7.36 -4.71
N ARG A 223 -8.37 -7.16 -5.44
CA ARG A 223 -8.21 -7.55 -6.85
C ARG A 223 -7.58 -8.93 -7.01
N PHE A 224 -6.81 -9.36 -6.02
CA PHE A 224 -6.24 -10.71 -5.92
C PHE A 224 -6.95 -11.59 -4.88
N ALA A 225 -8.26 -11.43 -4.71
CA ALA A 225 -9.05 -12.37 -3.92
C ALA A 225 -8.91 -13.80 -4.47
N GLY A 226 -8.99 -14.80 -3.60
CA GLY A 226 -8.84 -16.22 -3.97
C GLY A 226 -8.07 -17.06 -2.95
N PRO A 227 -7.90 -18.36 -3.20
CA PRO A 227 -7.15 -19.27 -2.33
C PRO A 227 -5.73 -18.79 -1.97
N SER A 228 -5.00 -18.16 -2.90
CA SER A 228 -3.66 -17.62 -2.63
C SER A 228 -3.65 -16.15 -2.19
N GLN A 229 -4.80 -15.54 -1.88
CA GLN A 229 -4.88 -14.11 -1.52
C GLN A 229 -3.93 -13.73 -0.38
N ALA A 230 -3.88 -14.53 0.70
CA ALA A 230 -3.02 -14.22 1.84
C ALA A 230 -1.53 -14.11 1.43
N GLN A 231 -1.03 -15.09 0.66
CA GLN A 231 0.33 -15.10 0.16
C GLN A 231 0.61 -13.92 -0.79
N ARG A 232 -0.33 -13.59 -1.67
CA ARG A 232 -0.20 -12.48 -2.62
C ARG A 232 -0.20 -11.13 -1.92
N VAL A 233 -1.06 -10.96 -0.92
CA VAL A 233 -1.10 -9.74 -0.11
C VAL A 233 0.18 -9.58 0.69
N ASP A 234 0.74 -10.66 1.23
CA ASP A 234 2.03 -10.61 1.91
C ASP A 234 3.15 -10.17 0.97
N LYS A 235 3.21 -10.71 -0.26
CA LYS A 235 4.19 -10.30 -1.28
C LYS A 235 3.96 -8.85 -1.75
N LEU A 236 2.71 -8.42 -1.93
CA LEU A 236 2.39 -7.02 -2.23
C LEU A 236 2.82 -6.09 -1.11
N ARG A 237 2.57 -6.45 0.15
CA ARG A 237 2.98 -5.65 1.31
C ARG A 237 4.49 -5.51 1.35
N GLU A 238 5.22 -6.60 1.12
CA GLU A 238 6.68 -6.57 1.04
C GLU A 238 7.15 -5.58 -0.02
N VAL A 239 6.65 -5.70 -1.26
CA VAL A 239 7.03 -4.85 -2.39
C VAL A 239 6.66 -3.37 -2.18
N ILE A 240 5.41 -3.09 -1.79
CA ILE A 240 4.88 -1.73 -1.61
C ILE A 240 5.61 -0.98 -0.49
N PHE A 241 6.09 -1.68 0.55
CA PHE A 241 6.76 -1.04 1.70
C PHE A 241 8.28 -1.26 1.73
N ALA A 242 8.86 -1.96 0.74
CA ALA A 242 10.29 -2.26 0.67
C ALA A 242 11.16 -1.00 0.58
N LEU A 243 10.77 -0.08 -0.32
CA LEU A 243 11.54 1.12 -0.60
C LEU A 243 10.97 2.29 0.20
N PRO A 244 11.72 2.88 1.16
CA PRO A 244 11.29 4.12 1.78
C PRO A 244 11.15 5.20 0.70
N ASN A 245 10.26 6.18 0.90
CA ASN A 245 10.16 7.33 0.00
C ASN A 245 11.55 7.96 -0.23
N PRO A 246 11.77 8.63 -1.37
CA PRO A 246 13.03 9.30 -1.58
C PRO A 246 13.27 10.28 -0.42
N PRO A 247 14.46 10.27 0.21
CA PRO A 247 14.77 11.29 1.19
C PRO A 247 14.67 12.65 0.49
N LEU A 248 14.23 13.68 1.22
CA LEU A 248 14.19 15.07 0.73
C LEU A 248 15.54 15.57 0.18
N SER A 249 16.62 14.81 0.37
CA SER A 249 18.00 15.11 0.03
C SER A 249 18.70 14.04 -0.83
N GLY A 250 18.01 13.02 -1.33
CA GLY A 250 18.59 12.00 -2.22
C GLY A 250 18.03 12.13 -3.64
N GLU A 251 18.72 11.53 -4.61
CA GLU A 251 18.16 11.39 -5.95
C GLU A 251 16.92 10.48 -5.89
N PRO A 252 15.75 10.96 -6.33
CA PRO A 252 14.58 10.11 -6.44
C PRO A 252 14.82 8.97 -7.42
N LEU A 253 14.16 7.83 -7.20
CA LEU A 253 14.10 6.79 -8.22
C LEU A 253 13.18 7.30 -9.34
N ASP A 254 13.79 7.75 -10.44
CA ASP A 254 13.10 8.47 -11.52
C ASP A 254 12.30 7.53 -12.44
N GLY A 255 12.57 6.23 -12.41
CA GLY A 255 11.91 5.26 -13.28
C GLY A 255 11.68 3.87 -12.68
N MET A 256 10.79 3.13 -13.34
CA MET A 256 10.48 1.73 -13.02
C MET A 256 11.72 0.83 -13.05
N ALA A 257 12.72 1.15 -13.89
CA ALA A 257 13.98 0.42 -13.94
C ALA A 257 14.81 0.58 -12.65
N ASP A 258 14.87 1.79 -12.08
CA ASP A 258 15.61 2.05 -10.84
C ASP A 258 14.94 1.38 -9.65
N ILE A 259 13.61 1.40 -9.62
CA ILE A 259 12.79 0.72 -8.62
C ILE A 259 12.97 -0.80 -8.71
N PHE A 260 12.95 -1.36 -9.93
CA PHE A 260 13.21 -2.79 -10.14
C PHE A 260 14.61 -3.19 -9.64
N GLN A 261 15.65 -2.44 -9.99
CA GLN A 261 17.01 -2.71 -9.52
C GLN A 261 17.14 -2.61 -8.00
N ALA A 262 16.48 -1.62 -7.38
CA ALA A 262 16.48 -1.46 -5.92
C ALA A 262 15.80 -2.65 -5.21
N LEU A 263 14.69 -3.16 -5.74
CA LEU A 263 14.02 -4.34 -5.19
C LEU A 263 14.88 -5.61 -5.32
N MET A 264 15.51 -5.80 -6.48
CA MET A 264 16.45 -6.91 -6.70
C MET A 264 17.65 -6.85 -5.74
N ALA A 265 18.19 -5.66 -5.48
CA ALA A 265 19.27 -5.45 -4.52
C ALA A 265 18.87 -5.76 -3.07
N LEU A 266 17.58 -5.66 -2.74
CA LEU A 266 17.01 -6.07 -1.45
C LEU A 266 16.68 -7.57 -1.38
N GLY A 267 16.89 -8.32 -2.46
CA GLY A 267 16.59 -9.76 -2.53
C GLY A 267 15.11 -10.09 -2.66
N ILE A 268 14.28 -9.13 -3.11
CA ILE A 268 12.86 -9.35 -3.35
C ILE A 268 12.70 -9.99 -4.72
N ASP A 269 12.04 -11.15 -4.76
CA ASP A 269 11.80 -11.95 -5.96
C ASP A 269 10.61 -11.39 -6.76
N ILE A 270 10.89 -10.70 -7.88
CA ILE A 270 9.90 -10.02 -8.75
C ILE A 270 10.00 -10.45 -10.21
#